data_AF-A0A534N098-F1
#
_entry.id   AF-A0A534N098-F1
#
_cell.length_a   1.000
_cell.length_b   1.000
_cell.length_c   1.000
_cell.angle_alpha   90.00
_cell.angle_beta   90.00
_cell.angle_gamma   90.00
#
_symmetry.space_group_name_H-M   'P 1'
#
loop_
_entity.id
_entity.type
_entity.pdbx_description
1 polymer ?
#
loop_
_entity_poly.entity_id
_entity_poly.type
_entity_poly.pdbx_seq_one_letter_code
_entity_poly.pdbx_strand_id
1 'polypeptide(L)'
;MPIEGRVRQRGLVDRRIVFADSERAASHVFPFVDRRWRVPFVVVNFSEGRPMVLDAPFRPDRFRFRTALRVRDLRRIESVPLQDFDELVHFDPWWVFRRVSGVDRAWVEAVFATNIAAPFRHGGRRYKVRDLAFSPELDRLEEITAKRALFRTFTFHPDEIELLALRATTRRDSGLQSGYTAKAL
;
A
#
# COMPACT_ATOMS: atom_id res chain seq x y z
N MET A 1 -11.35 -22.94 -16.39
CA MET A 1 -9.99 -22.76 -15.83
C MET A 1 -9.99 -21.47 -15.02
N PRO A 2 -9.78 -21.50 -13.70
CA PRO A 2 -9.82 -20.29 -12.89
C PRO A 2 -8.48 -19.55 -13.01
N ILE A 3 -8.52 -18.22 -13.10
CA ILE A 3 -7.32 -17.40 -12.88
C ILE A 3 -7.02 -17.54 -11.39
N GLU A 4 -5.92 -18.21 -11.04
CA GLU A 4 -5.47 -18.37 -9.65
C GLU A 4 -5.31 -16.98 -9.01
N GLY A 5 -6.21 -16.72 -8.07
CA GLY A 5 -6.82 -15.41 -7.88
C GLY A 5 -6.23 -14.59 -6.75
N ARG A 6 -4.95 -14.21 -6.84
CA ARG A 6 -4.37 -13.21 -5.92
C ARG A 6 -3.74 -12.06 -6.68
N VAL A 7 -3.92 -10.86 -6.17
CA VAL A 7 -3.30 -9.64 -6.70
C VAL A 7 -2.07 -9.33 -5.87
N ARG A 8 -0.87 -9.40 -6.46
CA ARG A 8 0.37 -9.03 -5.77
C ARG A 8 0.57 -7.51 -5.80
N GLN A 9 1.14 -6.92 -4.75
CA GLN A 9 1.44 -5.47 -4.68
C GLN A 9 2.23 -4.98 -5.88
N ARG A 10 3.23 -5.75 -6.33
CA ARG A 10 4.04 -5.43 -7.53
C ARG A 10 3.20 -5.36 -8.81
N GLY A 11 2.08 -6.08 -8.83
CA GLY A 11 1.08 -6.05 -9.88
C GLY A 11 0.06 -4.93 -9.68
N LEU A 12 0.28 -3.93 -8.83
CA LEU A 12 -0.60 -2.76 -8.70
C LEU A 12 -0.01 -1.49 -9.32
N VAL A 13 1.05 -1.65 -10.10
CA VAL A 13 1.73 -0.58 -10.86
C VAL A 13 1.23 -0.54 -12.30
N ASP A 14 1.16 0.65 -12.89
CA ASP A 14 0.79 0.92 -14.28
C ASP A 14 -0.51 0.24 -14.72
N ARG A 15 -1.58 0.55 -13.99
CA ARG A 15 -2.90 -0.07 -14.16
C ARG A 15 -3.88 0.87 -14.84
N ARG A 16 -4.80 0.30 -15.63
CA ARG A 16 -5.95 1.03 -16.16
C ARG A 16 -7.16 0.75 -15.28
N ILE A 17 -7.78 1.82 -14.78
CA ILE A 17 -9.00 1.73 -13.97
C ILE A 17 -10.18 2.17 -14.84
N VAL A 18 -11.13 1.25 -15.02
CA VAL A 18 -12.41 1.50 -15.69
C VAL A 18 -13.42 1.92 -14.62
N PHE A 19 -13.78 3.19 -14.66
CA PHE A 19 -14.86 3.79 -13.89
C PHE A 19 -16.19 3.66 -14.65
N ALA A 20 -17.29 3.97 -14.00
CA ALA A 20 -18.62 3.94 -14.63
C ALA A 20 -18.77 4.97 -15.77
N ASP A 21 -17.98 6.04 -15.76
CA ASP A 21 -18.06 7.16 -16.71
C ASP A 21 -16.83 7.33 -17.60
N SER A 22 -15.71 6.66 -17.30
CA SER A 22 -14.45 6.83 -18.04
C SER A 22 -13.42 5.76 -17.71
N GLU A 23 -12.29 5.78 -18.43
CA GLU A 23 -11.12 4.96 -18.11
C GLU A 23 -9.91 5.86 -17.83
N ARG A 24 -9.15 5.58 -16.77
CA ARG A 24 -7.95 6.35 -16.38
C ARG A 24 -6.75 5.43 -16.16
N ALA A 25 -5.56 5.92 -16.53
CA ALA A 25 -4.31 5.25 -16.21
C ALA A 25 -3.80 5.69 -14.83
N ALA A 26 -3.63 4.73 -13.92
CA ALA A 26 -3.02 4.90 -12.62
C ALA A 26 -1.59 4.35 -12.66
N SER A 27 -0.61 5.21 -12.36
CA SER A 27 0.77 4.79 -12.17
C SER A 27 0.89 3.81 -11.00
N HIS A 28 0.11 4.01 -9.95
CA HIS A 28 0.10 3.18 -8.75
C HIS A 28 -1.31 3.05 -8.18
N VAL A 29 -1.68 1.84 -7.79
CA VAL A 29 -2.82 1.53 -6.91
C VAL A 29 -2.25 1.07 -5.58
N PHE A 30 -2.67 1.70 -4.50
CA PHE A 30 -1.98 1.61 -3.22
C PHE A 30 -2.94 1.27 -2.08
N PRO A 31 -3.09 -0.02 -1.75
CA PRO A 31 -4.01 -0.45 -0.72
C PRO A 31 -3.55 -0.08 0.69
N PHE A 32 -4.48 0.39 1.51
CA PHE A 32 -4.33 0.44 2.97
C PHE A 32 -5.04 -0.76 3.57
N VAL A 33 -4.48 -1.34 4.62
CA VAL A 33 -4.99 -2.57 5.24
C VAL A 33 -5.25 -2.33 6.72
N ASP A 34 -6.43 -2.67 7.20
CA ASP A 34 -6.77 -2.55 8.62
C ASP A 34 -6.26 -3.75 9.45
N ARG A 35 -6.39 -3.67 10.77
CA ARG A 35 -6.04 -4.79 11.69
C ARG A 35 -6.81 -6.09 11.44
N ARG A 36 -7.93 -6.04 10.72
CA ARG A 36 -8.75 -7.21 10.32
C ARG A 36 -8.35 -7.74 8.94
N TRP A 37 -7.21 -7.29 8.41
CA TRP A 37 -6.70 -7.63 7.07
C TRP A 37 -7.63 -7.19 5.94
N ARG A 38 -8.57 -6.27 6.19
CA ARG A 38 -9.45 -5.72 5.15
C ARG A 38 -8.76 -4.55 4.49
N VAL A 39 -9.10 -4.30 3.23
CA VAL A 39 -8.71 -3.11 2.49
C VAL A 39 -9.87 -2.12 2.53
N PRO A 40 -9.93 -1.20 3.50
CA PRO A 40 -11.03 -0.23 3.57
C PRO A 40 -11.03 0.75 2.40
N PHE A 41 -9.85 1.07 1.85
CA PHE A 41 -9.73 1.87 0.65
C PHE A 41 -8.36 1.66 0.00
N VAL A 42 -8.24 2.14 -1.23
CA VAL A 42 -6.94 2.28 -1.89
C VAL A 42 -6.71 3.74 -2.27
N VAL A 43 -5.45 4.12 -2.32
CA VAL A 43 -5.01 5.37 -2.92
C VAL A 43 -4.57 5.10 -4.35
N VAL A 44 -5.12 5.84 -5.30
CA VAL A 44 -4.73 5.79 -6.71
C VAL A 44 -3.94 7.04 -7.06
N ASN A 45 -2.78 6.83 -7.67
CA ASN A 45 -1.96 7.90 -8.21
C ASN A 45 -2.04 7.90 -9.74
N PHE A 46 -2.80 8.83 -10.30
CA PHE A 46 -2.83 9.03 -11.75
C PHE A 46 -1.54 9.72 -12.20
N SER A 47 -1.17 9.55 -13.48
CA SER A 47 0.06 10.14 -14.04
C SER A 47 0.13 11.67 -13.88
N GLU A 48 -1.02 12.32 -13.73
CA GLU A 48 -1.16 13.75 -13.49
C GLU A 48 -2.10 13.97 -12.30
N GLY A 49 -1.70 14.89 -11.41
CA GLY A 49 -2.51 15.31 -10.28
C GLY A 49 -2.06 14.72 -8.93
N ARG A 50 -2.88 14.97 -7.92
CA ARG A 50 -2.67 14.50 -6.54
C ARG A 50 -3.24 13.08 -6.35
N PRO A 51 -2.72 12.29 -5.40
CA PRO A 51 -3.27 11.00 -5.03
C PRO A 51 -4.73 11.12 -4.60
N MET A 52 -5.56 10.18 -5.05
CA MET A 52 -6.99 10.16 -4.78
C MET A 52 -7.37 8.87 -4.05
N VAL A 53 -8.35 8.95 -3.16
CA VAL A 53 -8.92 7.83 -2.43
C VAL A 53 -10.05 7.23 -3.24
N LEU A 54 -9.97 5.92 -3.43
CA LEU A 54 -10.99 5.07 -4.02
C LEU A 54 -11.44 4.08 -2.94
N ASP A 55 -12.69 4.24 -2.51
CA ASP A 55 -13.36 3.46 -1.48
C ASP A 55 -14.54 2.74 -2.12
N ALA A 56 -14.24 1.68 -2.86
CA ALA A 56 -15.20 0.81 -3.52
C ALA A 56 -14.53 -0.51 -3.92
N PRO A 57 -15.32 -1.59 -4.08
CA PRO A 57 -14.81 -2.85 -4.56
C PRO A 57 -14.14 -2.72 -5.93
N PHE A 58 -13.04 -3.46 -6.12
CA PHE A 58 -12.47 -3.68 -7.43
C PHE A 58 -12.97 -4.99 -8.03
N ARG A 59 -13.09 -5.01 -9.34
CA ARG A 59 -13.12 -6.27 -10.10
C ARG A 59 -11.93 -6.32 -11.03
N PRO A 60 -11.03 -7.31 -10.88
CA PRO A 60 -9.94 -7.48 -11.81
C PRO A 60 -10.50 -7.96 -13.15
N ASP A 61 -10.08 -7.31 -14.22
CA ASP A 61 -10.38 -7.66 -15.60
C ASP A 61 -9.07 -7.74 -16.38
N ARG A 62 -8.40 -8.89 -16.27
CA ARG A 62 -7.06 -9.19 -16.80
C ARG A 62 -6.00 -8.17 -16.37
N PHE A 63 -5.89 -7.05 -17.10
CA PHE A 63 -4.93 -5.98 -16.87
C PHE A 63 -5.57 -4.68 -16.35
N ARG A 64 -6.90 -4.69 -16.18
CA ARG A 64 -7.71 -3.54 -15.76
C ARG A 64 -8.32 -3.80 -14.41
N PHE A 65 -8.54 -2.72 -13.68
CA PHE A 65 -9.37 -2.71 -12.49
C PHE A 65 -10.69 -2.03 -12.82
N ARG A 66 -11.82 -2.64 -12.47
CA ARG A 66 -13.14 -2.04 -12.69
C ARG A 66 -13.77 -1.62 -11.37
N THR A 67 -14.42 -0.48 -11.36
CA THR A 67 -15.25 0.00 -10.25
C THR A 67 -16.54 0.63 -10.78
N ALA A 68 -17.60 0.58 -9.97
CA ALA A 68 -18.87 1.23 -10.29
C ALA A 68 -18.87 2.75 -9.97
N LEU A 69 -17.82 3.25 -9.31
CA LEU A 69 -17.66 4.68 -9.06
C LEU A 69 -17.43 5.45 -10.36
N ARG A 70 -17.84 6.72 -10.36
CA ARG A 70 -17.42 7.70 -11.36
C ARG A 70 -16.12 8.36 -10.92
N VAL A 71 -15.34 8.92 -11.85
CA VAL A 71 -14.09 9.60 -11.50
C VAL A 71 -14.33 10.78 -10.54
N ARG A 72 -15.47 11.48 -10.68
CA ARG A 72 -15.84 12.59 -9.78
C ARG A 72 -16.13 12.16 -8.34
N ASP A 73 -16.39 10.87 -8.11
CA ASP A 73 -16.68 10.34 -6.77
C ASP A 73 -15.38 10.06 -5.99
N LEU A 74 -14.23 10.14 -6.66
CA LEU A 74 -12.92 10.05 -6.01
C LEU A 74 -12.72 11.22 -5.06
N ARG A 75 -12.22 10.90 -3.87
CA ARG A 75 -11.94 11.90 -2.83
C ARG A 75 -10.45 12.19 -2.77
N ARG A 76 -10.09 13.36 -2.26
CA ARG A 76 -8.67 13.62 -1.94
C ARG A 76 -8.27 12.81 -0.71
N ILE A 77 -6.98 12.56 -0.54
CA ILE A 77 -6.47 11.87 0.66
C ILE A 77 -6.83 12.61 1.95
N GLU A 78 -6.96 13.94 1.90
CA GLU A 78 -7.35 14.78 3.02
C GLU A 78 -8.79 14.54 3.52
N SER A 79 -9.58 13.79 2.76
CA SER A 79 -10.90 13.33 3.22
C SER A 79 -10.84 12.21 4.25
N VAL A 80 -9.68 11.55 4.40
CA VAL A 80 -9.43 10.55 5.43
C VAL A 80 -8.93 11.28 6.69
N PRO A 81 -9.63 11.18 7.82
CA PRO A 81 -9.16 11.75 9.08
C PRO A 81 -7.76 11.24 9.46
N LEU A 82 -6.90 12.11 9.97
CA LEU A 82 -5.51 11.76 10.29
C LEU A 82 -5.43 10.59 11.29
N GLN A 83 -6.33 10.55 12.27
CA GLN A 83 -6.39 9.48 13.26
C GLN A 83 -6.76 8.11 12.68
N ASP A 84 -7.43 8.07 11.53
CA ASP A 84 -7.82 6.79 10.92
C ASP A 84 -6.59 6.05 10.38
N PHE A 85 -5.51 6.77 10.03
CA PHE A 85 -4.24 6.15 9.65
C PHE A 85 -3.60 5.36 10.79
N ASP A 86 -3.90 5.68 12.05
CA ASP A 86 -3.37 4.93 13.20
C ASP A 86 -3.87 3.47 13.24
N GLU A 87 -4.89 3.13 12.46
CA GLU A 87 -5.45 1.77 12.37
C GLU A 87 -5.14 1.05 11.04
N LEU A 88 -4.34 1.67 10.16
CA LEU A 88 -4.01 1.15 8.82
C LEU A 88 -2.52 0.82 8.61
N VAL A 89 -2.21 -0.19 7.82
CA VAL A 89 -0.86 -0.44 7.31
C VAL A 89 -0.83 -0.37 5.80
N HIS A 90 0.33 -0.05 5.24
CA HIS A 90 0.60 -0.25 3.83
C HIS A 90 2.06 -0.70 3.65
N PHE A 91 2.41 -1.19 2.46
CA PHE A 91 3.78 -1.52 2.11
C PHE A 91 4.38 -0.60 1.04
N ASP A 92 5.44 0.11 1.43
CA ASP A 92 6.31 0.94 0.57
C ASP A 92 5.60 2.08 -0.18
N PRO A 93 5.33 3.22 0.48
CA PRO A 93 4.56 4.35 -0.09
C PRO A 93 5.43 5.28 -0.91
N TRP A 94 6.73 4.99 -0.99
CA TRP A 94 7.75 5.92 -1.44
C TRP A 94 7.48 6.42 -2.86
N TRP A 95 7.02 5.53 -3.73
CA TRP A 95 6.72 5.83 -5.13
C TRP A 95 5.56 6.81 -5.31
N VAL A 96 4.62 6.85 -4.37
CA VAL A 96 3.42 7.71 -4.44
C VAL A 96 3.63 9.03 -3.70
N PHE A 97 4.25 8.99 -2.51
CA PHE A 97 4.22 10.13 -1.58
C PHE A 97 5.56 10.88 -1.41
N ARG A 98 6.70 10.38 -1.92
CA ARG A 98 8.02 11.04 -1.69
C ARG A 98 8.10 12.47 -2.22
N ARG A 99 7.42 12.78 -3.33
CA ARG A 99 7.47 14.08 -4.01
C ARG A 99 6.09 14.56 -4.41
N VAL A 100 5.07 14.14 -3.68
CA VAL A 100 3.70 14.55 -3.96
C VAL A 100 3.56 16.06 -3.70
N SER A 101 2.92 16.75 -4.63
CA SER A 101 2.54 18.15 -4.47
C SER A 101 1.02 18.26 -4.29
N GLY A 102 0.58 19.33 -3.61
CA GLY A 102 -0.84 19.57 -3.39
C GLY A 102 -1.51 18.62 -2.40
N VAL A 103 -0.72 17.92 -1.58
CA VAL A 103 -1.17 17.19 -0.38
C VAL A 103 -0.55 17.83 0.85
N ASP A 104 -1.36 18.07 1.87
CA ASP A 104 -0.88 18.63 3.13
C ASP A 104 0.13 17.69 3.82
N ARG A 105 1.17 18.30 4.42
CA ARG A 105 2.29 17.58 5.02
C ARG A 105 1.85 16.62 6.14
N ALA A 106 0.84 16.96 6.92
CA ALA A 106 0.35 16.10 7.99
C ALA A 106 -0.18 14.76 7.44
N TRP A 107 -0.86 14.78 6.29
CA TRP A 107 -1.32 13.55 5.63
C TRP A 107 -0.18 12.76 5.03
N VAL A 108 0.82 13.43 4.44
CA VAL A 108 2.02 12.75 3.95
C VAL A 108 2.73 12.02 5.10
N GLU A 109 2.92 12.69 6.24
CA GLU A 109 3.54 12.11 7.43
C GLU A 109 2.71 10.97 8.03
N ALA A 110 1.38 11.12 8.12
CA ALA A 110 0.47 10.07 8.58
C ALA A 110 0.52 8.84 7.67
N VAL A 111 0.54 9.03 6.34
CA VAL A 111 0.73 7.93 5.39
C VAL A 111 2.06 7.25 5.68
N PHE A 112 3.19 7.96 5.73
CA PHE A 112 4.50 7.33 5.99
C PHE A 112 4.55 6.55 7.32
N ALA A 113 3.83 7.00 8.35
CA ALA A 113 3.74 6.31 9.63
C ALA A 113 3.07 4.91 9.54
N THR A 114 2.24 4.67 8.52
CA THR A 114 1.58 3.37 8.30
C THR A 114 2.45 2.33 7.58
N ASN A 115 3.68 2.67 7.22
CA ASN A 115 4.54 1.82 6.40
C ASN A 115 5.12 0.60 7.15
N ILE A 116 5.01 -0.58 6.56
CA ILE A 116 5.57 -1.84 7.09
C ILE A 116 6.82 -2.33 6.32
N ALA A 117 7.45 -1.48 5.51
CA ALA A 117 8.66 -1.85 4.75
C ALA A 117 9.92 -2.05 5.63
N ALA A 118 9.90 -1.53 6.85
CA ALA A 118 10.99 -1.71 7.81
C ALA A 118 11.11 -3.17 8.27
N PRO A 119 12.30 -3.63 8.65
CA PRO A 119 12.44 -4.95 9.27
C PRO A 119 11.69 -5.03 10.61
N PHE A 120 11.02 -6.15 10.87
CA PHE A 120 10.26 -6.42 12.08
C PHE A 120 10.75 -7.69 12.78
N ARG A 121 10.32 -7.91 14.04
CA ARG A 121 10.59 -9.15 14.78
C ARG A 121 9.32 -9.95 14.96
N HIS A 122 9.41 -11.26 14.77
CA HIS A 122 8.33 -12.21 15.02
C HIS A 122 8.93 -13.55 15.47
N GLY A 123 8.39 -14.18 16.52
CA GLY A 123 8.93 -15.44 17.05
C GLY A 123 10.44 -15.40 17.36
N GLY A 124 10.94 -14.29 17.89
CA GLY A 124 12.37 -14.09 18.20
C GLY A 124 13.31 -13.88 16.99
N ARG A 125 12.78 -13.87 15.76
CA ARG A 125 13.55 -13.74 14.52
C ARG A 125 13.25 -12.43 13.80
N ARG A 126 14.22 -11.90 13.05
CA ARG A 126 14.09 -10.67 12.26
C ARG A 126 13.67 -10.99 10.83
N TYR A 127 12.64 -10.29 10.34
CA TYR A 127 12.08 -10.43 9.00
C TYR A 127 12.02 -9.06 8.31
N LYS A 128 11.88 -9.06 6.98
CA LYS A 128 11.57 -7.86 6.19
C LYS A 128 10.48 -8.19 5.18
N VAL A 129 9.42 -7.39 5.12
CA VAL A 129 8.37 -7.54 4.11
C VAL A 129 8.97 -7.38 2.71
N ARG A 130 8.57 -8.26 1.80
CA ARG A 130 9.01 -8.29 0.40
C ARG A 130 7.87 -8.02 -0.57
N ASP A 131 6.70 -8.53 -0.26
CA ASP A 131 5.51 -8.42 -1.10
C ASP A 131 4.24 -8.67 -0.28
N LEU A 132 3.12 -8.15 -0.79
CA LEU A 132 1.78 -8.39 -0.26
C LEU A 132 0.95 -9.09 -1.34
N ALA A 133 0.07 -10.01 -0.93
CA ALA A 133 -0.93 -10.61 -1.82
C ALA A 133 -2.32 -10.31 -1.29
N PHE A 134 -3.15 -9.76 -2.16
CA PHE A 134 -4.53 -9.42 -1.87
C PHE A 134 -5.48 -10.37 -2.58
N SER A 135 -6.73 -10.40 -2.12
CA SER A 135 -7.85 -11.03 -2.81
C SER A 135 -7.99 -10.47 -4.24
N PRO A 136 -8.66 -11.20 -5.17
CA PRO A 136 -8.92 -10.69 -6.51
C PRO A 136 -9.64 -9.34 -6.48
N GLU A 137 -10.60 -9.18 -5.57
CA GLU A 137 -11.44 -7.99 -5.40
C GLU A 137 -10.72 -6.82 -4.72
N LEU A 138 -9.47 -7.03 -4.29
CA LEU A 138 -8.65 -6.06 -3.58
C LEU A 138 -9.33 -5.53 -2.30
N ASP A 139 -10.17 -6.35 -1.67
CA ASP A 139 -10.93 -6.03 -0.44
C ASP A 139 -10.28 -6.63 0.82
N ARG A 140 -9.29 -7.50 0.64
CA ARG A 140 -8.61 -8.20 1.73
C ARG A 140 -7.14 -8.46 1.39
N LEU A 141 -6.26 -8.31 2.38
CA LEU A 141 -4.92 -8.88 2.36
C LEU A 141 -5.00 -10.36 2.73
N GLU A 142 -4.37 -11.25 1.96
CA GLU A 142 -4.40 -12.69 2.21
C GLU A 142 -3.04 -13.23 2.70
N GLU A 143 -1.95 -12.58 2.29
CA GLU A 143 -0.59 -13.04 2.55
C GLU A 143 0.40 -11.87 2.66
N ILE A 144 1.32 -11.98 3.62
CA ILE A 144 2.56 -11.21 3.64
C ILE A 144 3.73 -12.13 3.30
N THR A 145 4.42 -11.84 2.20
CA THR A 145 5.69 -12.49 1.88
C THR A 145 6.82 -11.71 2.53
N ALA A 146 7.55 -12.34 3.44
CA ALA A 146 8.71 -11.76 4.12
C ALA A 146 9.99 -12.55 3.82
N LYS A 147 11.13 -11.89 3.96
CA LYS A 147 12.46 -12.51 3.90
C LYS A 147 13.11 -12.56 5.28
N ARG A 148 13.87 -13.63 5.50
CA ARG A 148 14.80 -13.79 6.62
C ARG A 148 16.18 -14.19 6.09
N ALA A 149 17.21 -13.46 6.52
CA ALA A 149 18.57 -13.60 5.98
C ALA A 149 18.58 -13.51 4.43
N LEU A 150 19.67 -13.92 3.78
CA LEU A 150 19.84 -13.68 2.34
C LEU A 150 18.85 -14.46 1.44
N PHE A 151 18.29 -15.59 1.88
CA PHE A 151 17.60 -16.51 0.94
C PHE A 151 16.30 -17.18 1.41
N ARG A 152 15.89 -17.11 2.68
CA ARG A 152 14.66 -17.79 3.12
C ARG A 152 13.46 -16.85 3.05
N THR A 153 12.46 -17.25 2.27
CA THR A 153 11.17 -16.58 2.18
C THR A 153 10.18 -17.26 3.11
N PHE A 154 9.33 -16.49 3.77
CA PHE A 154 8.27 -16.93 4.65
C PHE A 154 6.99 -16.22 4.25
N THR A 155 5.86 -16.92 4.33
CA THR A 155 4.53 -16.34 4.15
C THR A 155 3.86 -16.28 5.50
N PHE A 156 3.23 -15.15 5.81
CA PHE A 156 2.37 -14.98 6.97
C PHE A 156 0.93 -14.75 6.50
N HIS A 157 0.00 -15.37 7.21
CA HIS A 157 -1.45 -15.27 7.03
C HIS A 157 -2.09 -14.51 8.20
N PRO A 158 -3.38 -14.13 8.10
CA PRO A 158 -4.06 -13.32 9.11
C PRO A 158 -3.92 -13.76 10.56
N ASP A 159 -4.01 -15.06 10.82
CA ASP A 159 -4.00 -15.60 12.17
C ASP A 159 -2.58 -15.82 12.74
N GLU A 160 -1.55 -15.53 11.93
CA GLU A 160 -0.15 -15.80 12.28
C GLU A 160 0.58 -14.53 12.73
N ILE A 161 0.08 -13.34 12.38
CA ILE A 161 0.79 -12.08 12.64
C ILE A 161 -0.16 -10.89 12.82
N GLU A 162 0.12 -10.09 13.86
CA GLU A 162 -0.59 -8.84 14.11
C GLU A 162 -0.03 -7.72 13.21
N LEU A 163 -0.85 -7.25 12.24
CA LEU A 163 -0.39 -6.28 11.23
C LEU A 163 0.13 -4.97 11.81
N LEU A 164 -0.55 -4.41 12.81
CA LEU A 164 -0.17 -3.10 13.36
C LEU A 164 1.17 -3.15 14.08
N ALA A 165 1.52 -4.31 14.65
CA ALA A 165 2.82 -4.55 15.27
C ALA A 165 3.99 -4.55 14.25
N LEU A 166 3.69 -4.60 12.94
CA LEU A 166 4.70 -4.54 11.88
C LEU A 166 5.12 -3.12 11.53
N ARG A 167 4.31 -2.12 11.92
CA ARG A 167 4.75 -0.74 11.80
C ARG A 167 5.99 -0.56 12.64
N ALA A 168 7.01 0.03 12.04
CA ALA A 168 8.24 0.27 12.77
C ALA A 168 7.96 1.09 14.04
N THR A 169 8.62 0.69 15.12
CA THR A 169 8.99 1.58 16.22
C THR A 169 10.05 2.55 15.72
N THR A 170 9.70 3.43 14.76
CA THR A 170 10.59 4.41 14.12
C THR A 170 10.88 5.61 15.04
N ARG A 171 11.34 5.35 16.27
CA ARG A 171 11.80 6.43 17.17
C ARG A 171 13.02 6.13 18.04
N ARG A 172 13.68 4.96 17.93
CA ARG A 172 14.90 4.70 18.74
C ARG A 172 16.18 4.32 18.00
N ASP A 173 16.15 3.98 16.72
CA ASP A 173 17.37 3.54 16.00
C ASP A 173 17.83 4.46 14.84
N SER A 174 17.26 5.66 14.69
CA SER A 174 17.63 6.61 13.61
C SER A 174 18.81 7.53 13.94
N GLY A 175 19.61 7.20 14.96
CA GLY A 175 20.94 7.77 15.15
C GLY A 175 21.98 7.01 14.33
N LEU A 176 21.94 7.13 12.99
CA LEU A 176 23.03 6.86 12.01
C LEU A 176 22.41 6.48 10.65
N GLN A 177 22.22 7.48 9.78
CA GLN A 177 22.54 7.44 8.34
C GLN A 177 22.06 8.73 7.67
N SER A 178 22.77 9.83 7.95
CA SER A 178 22.92 10.90 6.97
C SER A 178 23.96 10.40 5.96
N GLY A 179 23.56 10.20 4.70
CA GLY A 179 24.47 9.68 3.69
C GLY A 179 23.77 9.12 2.46
N TYR A 180 22.97 9.93 1.77
CA TYR A 180 22.72 9.72 0.35
C TYR A 180 23.35 10.88 -0.42
N THR A 181 24.60 10.68 -0.80
CA THR A 181 25.33 11.48 -1.77
C THR A 181 24.58 11.47 -3.09
N ALA A 182 24.18 12.65 -3.54
CA ALA A 182 23.79 12.89 -4.91
C ALA A 182 24.96 12.52 -5.84
N LYS A 183 24.75 11.60 -6.77
CA LYS A 183 25.54 11.57 -8.00
C LYS A 183 24.73 12.24 -9.09
N ALA A 184 25.21 13.42 -9.48
CA ALA A 184 24.86 14.08 -10.72
C ALA A 184 25.37 13.25 -11.90
N LEU A 185 24.54 13.15 -12.92
CA LEU A 185 24.92 13.03 -14.33
C LEU A 185 24.04 14.02 -15.10
#